data_AF-A0A1E5PGX8-F1
#
_entry.id   AF-A0A1E5PGX8-F1
#
_cell.length_a   1.000
_cell.length_b   1.000
_cell.length_c   1.000
_cell.angle_alpha   90.00
_cell.angle_beta   90.00
_cell.angle_gamma   90.00
#
_symmetry.space_group_name_H-M   'P 1'
#
loop_
_entity.id
_entity.type
_entity.pdbx_description
1 polymer ?
#
loop_
_entity_poly.entity_id
_entity_poly.type
_entity_poly.pdbx_seq_one_letter_code
_entity_poly.pdbx_strand_id
1 'polypeptide(L)'
;MSGADFGTVPTHRPLSGWVAWFEPGDTPGAPGLLGPINDGDERADARTAPRFHTHGWTRADAIVLGPTGVPVRALALRASDGSLLVELDDRGAPVEVSAGGAELVARLEERWADAPADPATVNRLAGESMELRYFLLHRLNVETTAPAALFHCLPWNRVEAVAHAASALLDEPGPESESEAGAGIGTGWEPHPALYGELRHWFTPAATSLAGPLSVLEAGLRTVRPGPWFGREASALLTGLLTVDPERLPSSARAALAGLALRIGAVPALHHSARLAAARLTAPEPRAAADDLGLTARLDSTFVLRAADEDEGPACTSLGHGPVEAEVTVTRGGRVTVEMEIDVFAAEAAGTGGGRAVDAAEGPPCQPVLLGQVGEATGAPGGRRYWMLLDDVGPVLHGRIAAPAPAGQFDVDLDGPPVPLLFLDRVFPAELLASLRANERIGLARWHELVDGLPPRHPAHAALSAYEQELPT
;
A
#
# COMPACT_ATOMS: atom_id res chain seq x y z
N MET A 1 -15.33 -24.95 -23.62
CA MET A 1 -15.29 -23.87 -24.62
C MET A 1 -13.83 -23.66 -25.02
N SER A 2 -13.59 -23.52 -26.32
CA SER A 2 -12.28 -23.48 -26.97
C SER A 2 -11.36 -22.42 -26.39
N GLY A 3 -10.10 -22.79 -26.16
CA GLY A 3 -9.06 -21.91 -25.63
C GLY A 3 -8.83 -20.71 -26.53
N ALA A 4 -8.80 -19.53 -25.92
CA ALA A 4 -8.20 -18.36 -26.54
C ALA A 4 -6.69 -18.60 -26.58
N ASP A 5 -6.16 -18.65 -27.78
CA ASP A 5 -4.73 -18.62 -28.06
C ASP A 5 -4.22 -17.26 -27.54
N PHE A 6 -3.67 -17.24 -26.32
CA PHE A 6 -2.95 -16.09 -25.80
C PHE A 6 -1.71 -15.95 -26.68
N GLY A 7 -1.80 -15.07 -27.68
CA GLY A 7 -0.69 -14.79 -28.60
C GLY A 7 0.61 -14.68 -27.80
N THR A 8 1.59 -15.48 -28.18
CA THR A 8 2.90 -15.56 -27.51
C THR A 8 3.43 -14.16 -27.32
N VAL A 9 3.45 -13.70 -26.06
CA VAL A 9 4.04 -12.41 -25.69
C VAL A 9 5.47 -12.40 -26.25
N PRO A 10 5.88 -11.36 -27.01
CA PRO A 10 7.23 -11.27 -27.53
C PRO A 10 8.24 -11.44 -26.39
N THR A 11 9.20 -12.37 -26.55
CA THR A 11 10.15 -12.74 -25.50
C THR A 11 10.93 -11.54 -24.98
N HIS A 12 11.37 -10.65 -25.89
CA HIS A 12 12.16 -9.47 -25.55
C HIS A 12 11.46 -8.19 -26.00
N ARG A 13 11.19 -7.30 -25.05
CA ARG A 13 10.65 -5.95 -25.25
C ARG A 13 11.20 -5.01 -24.17
N PRO A 14 11.11 -3.68 -24.33
CA PRO A 14 11.64 -2.75 -23.34
C PRO A 14 11.14 -3.06 -21.92
N LEU A 15 12.01 -2.98 -20.91
CA LEU A 15 11.60 -3.00 -19.51
C LEU A 15 11.07 -1.62 -19.09
N SER A 16 11.74 -0.55 -19.53
CA SER A 16 11.33 0.82 -19.28
C SER A 16 10.45 1.39 -20.41
N GLY A 17 9.72 2.46 -20.10
CA GLY A 17 8.87 3.16 -21.08
C GLY A 17 9.66 4.00 -22.08
N TRP A 18 10.96 4.20 -21.85
CA TRP A 18 11.80 5.14 -22.60
C TRP A 18 13.01 4.43 -23.22
N VAL A 19 13.17 4.57 -24.53
CA VAL A 19 14.31 4.03 -25.27
C VAL A 19 14.93 5.10 -26.17
N ALA A 20 16.20 4.95 -26.52
CA ALA A 20 16.86 5.79 -27.52
C ALA A 20 17.71 4.95 -28.48
N TRP A 21 17.79 5.37 -29.75
CA TRP A 21 18.70 4.75 -30.71
C TRP A 21 20.15 4.95 -30.29
N PHE A 22 20.95 3.90 -30.49
CA PHE A 22 22.37 3.92 -30.21
C PHE A 22 23.17 4.06 -31.50
N GLU A 23 23.97 5.12 -31.56
CA GLU A 23 24.99 5.31 -32.59
C GLU A 23 26.35 4.89 -32.01
N PRO A 24 26.98 3.82 -32.53
CA PRO A 24 28.27 3.35 -32.03
C PRO A 24 29.35 4.43 -32.13
N GLY A 25 30.25 4.50 -31.14
CA GLY A 25 31.38 5.41 -31.19
C GLY A 25 32.36 5.06 -32.33
N ASP A 26 33.10 6.07 -32.80
CA ASP A 26 34.02 5.98 -33.95
C ASP A 26 35.18 4.98 -33.77
N THR A 27 35.43 4.51 -32.54
CA THR A 27 36.49 3.55 -32.22
C THR A 27 35.98 2.46 -31.28
N PRO A 28 36.57 1.23 -31.34
CA PRO A 28 36.19 0.15 -30.45
C PRO A 28 36.31 0.55 -28.97
N GLY A 29 35.21 0.50 -28.23
CA GLY A 29 35.15 0.86 -26.81
C GLY A 29 34.93 2.33 -26.51
N ALA A 30 34.87 3.21 -27.52
CA ALA A 30 34.37 4.57 -27.32
C ALA A 30 32.87 4.54 -26.99
N PRO A 31 32.41 5.39 -26.06
CA PRO A 31 30.98 5.49 -25.77
C PRO A 31 30.25 5.98 -27.01
N GLY A 32 29.16 5.30 -27.36
CA GLY A 32 28.28 5.75 -28.44
C GLY A 32 27.37 6.89 -28.01
N LEU A 33 26.72 7.49 -29.00
CA LEU A 33 25.77 8.59 -28.82
C LEU A 33 24.34 8.04 -28.78
N LEU A 34 23.50 8.69 -27.97
CA LEU A 34 22.08 8.39 -27.88
C LEU A 34 21.29 9.38 -28.73
N GLY A 35 20.39 8.86 -29.55
CA GLY A 35 19.39 9.63 -30.27
C GLY A 35 18.29 10.18 -29.35
N PRO A 36 17.25 10.81 -29.92
CA PRO A 36 16.12 11.33 -29.14
C PRO A 36 15.33 10.20 -28.46
N ILE A 37 14.80 10.49 -27.27
CA ILE A 37 13.94 9.58 -26.51
C ILE A 37 12.71 9.24 -27.35
N ASN A 38 12.41 7.95 -27.50
CA ASN A 38 11.25 7.43 -28.21
C ASN A 38 11.06 8.07 -29.60
N ASP A 39 12.16 8.24 -30.33
CA ASP A 39 12.17 8.86 -31.67
C ASP A 39 11.65 10.32 -31.68
N GLY A 40 11.69 11.00 -30.53
CA GLY A 40 11.21 12.37 -30.34
C GLY A 40 9.82 12.48 -29.72
N ASP A 41 9.14 11.36 -29.41
CA ASP A 41 7.87 11.36 -28.68
C ASP A 41 8.04 10.91 -27.22
N GLU A 42 8.49 11.84 -26.38
CA GLU A 42 8.71 11.61 -24.94
C GLU A 42 7.43 11.21 -24.16
N ARG A 43 6.24 11.37 -24.76
CA ARG A 43 4.97 10.95 -24.16
C ARG A 43 4.57 9.53 -24.53
N ALA A 44 5.19 8.94 -25.55
CA ALA A 44 4.93 7.57 -25.94
C ALA A 44 5.53 6.58 -24.92
N ASP A 45 4.85 5.45 -24.71
CA ASP A 45 5.40 4.33 -23.95
C ASP A 45 6.00 3.30 -24.91
N ALA A 46 7.33 3.20 -24.92
CA ALA A 46 8.09 2.29 -25.77
C ALA A 46 7.64 0.83 -25.63
N ARG A 47 7.17 0.41 -24.45
CA ARG A 47 6.75 -0.98 -24.18
C ARG A 47 5.53 -1.39 -25.00
N THR A 48 4.76 -0.42 -25.46
CA THR A 48 3.55 -0.63 -26.26
C THR A 48 3.79 -0.48 -27.76
N ALA A 49 4.99 -0.02 -28.16
CA ALA A 49 5.28 0.34 -29.54
C ALA A 49 5.24 -0.90 -30.47
N PRO A 50 4.56 -0.82 -31.65
CA PRO A 50 4.39 -1.95 -32.57
C PRO A 50 5.67 -2.66 -32.99
N ARG A 51 6.80 -1.93 -33.06
CA ARG A 51 8.11 -2.47 -33.46
C ARG A 51 8.63 -3.59 -32.55
N PHE A 52 8.19 -3.65 -31.30
CA PHE A 52 8.59 -4.69 -30.36
C PHE A 52 7.66 -5.90 -30.39
N HIS A 53 6.53 -5.83 -31.11
CA HIS A 53 5.61 -6.95 -31.31
C HIS A 53 6.01 -7.82 -32.50
N THR A 54 6.88 -7.31 -33.38
CA THR A 54 7.46 -8.05 -34.50
C THR A 54 8.77 -8.74 -34.07
N HIS A 55 8.87 -10.06 -34.31
CA HIS A 55 9.96 -10.91 -33.83
C HIS A 55 11.35 -10.44 -34.28
N GLY A 56 12.36 -10.60 -33.41
CA GLY A 56 13.78 -10.45 -33.76
C GLY A 56 14.63 -9.65 -32.76
N TRP A 57 14.02 -9.08 -31.71
CA TRP A 57 14.77 -8.39 -30.66
C TRP A 57 15.44 -9.38 -29.70
N THR A 58 16.67 -9.08 -29.31
CA THR A 58 17.43 -9.84 -28.29
C THR A 58 18.08 -8.88 -27.30
N ARG A 59 18.26 -9.32 -26.06
CA ARG A 59 18.98 -8.54 -25.05
C ARG A 59 20.44 -8.35 -25.41
N ALA A 60 20.92 -7.14 -25.22
CA ALA A 60 22.30 -6.73 -25.45
C ALA A 60 22.71 -5.69 -24.40
N ASP A 61 23.97 -5.26 -24.48
CA ASP A 61 24.46 -4.08 -23.79
C ASP A 61 25.18 -3.15 -24.77
N ALA A 62 25.29 -1.88 -24.39
CA ALA A 62 26.04 -0.87 -25.11
C ALA A 62 26.82 0.03 -24.14
N ILE A 63 27.98 0.53 -24.56
CA ILE A 63 28.73 1.53 -23.80
C ILE A 63 28.29 2.92 -24.25
N VAL A 64 27.74 3.72 -23.34
CA VAL A 64 27.19 5.06 -23.60
C VAL A 64 27.72 6.06 -22.57
N LEU A 65 27.62 7.36 -22.85
CA LEU A 65 27.88 8.37 -21.83
C LEU A 65 26.72 8.42 -20.83
N GLY A 66 27.04 8.25 -19.54
CA GLY A 66 26.08 8.46 -18.46
C GLY A 66 25.84 9.96 -18.19
N PRO A 67 24.91 10.29 -17.27
CA PRO A 67 24.52 11.67 -16.97
C PRO A 67 25.67 12.56 -16.47
N THR A 68 26.68 11.95 -15.85
CA THR A 68 27.88 12.61 -15.33
C THR A 68 28.98 12.77 -16.38
N GLY A 69 28.75 12.32 -17.63
CA GLY A 69 29.75 12.26 -18.69
C GLY A 69 30.73 11.09 -18.58
N VAL A 70 30.56 10.21 -17.59
CA VAL A 70 31.35 8.99 -17.43
C VAL A 70 30.75 7.86 -18.29
N PRO A 71 31.53 7.09 -19.06
CA PRO A 71 31.01 5.95 -19.80
C PRO A 71 30.42 4.88 -18.88
N VAL A 72 29.23 4.40 -19.21
CA VAL A 72 28.52 3.34 -18.50
C VAL A 72 28.11 2.23 -19.47
N ARG A 73 27.96 1.01 -18.95
CA ARG A 73 27.37 -0.11 -19.70
C ARG A 73 25.87 -0.09 -19.48
N ALA A 74 25.10 0.15 -20.53
CA ALA A 74 23.65 0.27 -20.48
C ALA A 74 22.95 -0.94 -21.07
N LEU A 75 21.77 -1.26 -20.53
CA LEU A 75 20.86 -2.26 -21.08
C LEU A 75 20.40 -1.84 -22.47
N ALA A 76 20.44 -2.79 -23.41
CA ALA A 76 19.99 -2.56 -24.77
C ALA A 76 19.17 -3.72 -25.33
N LEU A 77 18.44 -3.40 -26.40
CA LEU A 77 17.78 -4.35 -27.29
C LEU A 77 18.44 -4.26 -28.66
N ARG A 78 18.79 -5.42 -29.22
CA ARG A 78 19.36 -5.55 -30.57
C ARG A 78 18.32 -6.15 -31.50
N ALA A 79 18.04 -5.48 -32.60
CA ALA A 79 17.21 -6.01 -33.67
C ALA A 79 18.01 -6.96 -34.59
N SER A 80 17.29 -7.71 -35.42
CA SER A 80 17.89 -8.68 -36.36
C SER A 80 18.75 -8.05 -37.46
N ASP A 81 18.53 -6.77 -37.77
CA ASP A 81 19.35 -5.97 -38.69
C ASP A 81 20.62 -5.40 -38.04
N GLY A 82 20.79 -5.64 -36.73
CA GLY A 82 21.94 -5.20 -35.93
C GLY A 82 21.74 -3.86 -35.23
N SER A 83 20.64 -3.15 -35.47
CA SER A 83 20.36 -1.87 -34.82
C SER A 83 20.13 -2.05 -33.31
N LEU A 84 20.55 -1.05 -32.54
CA LEU A 84 20.54 -1.07 -31.07
C LEU A 84 19.67 0.05 -30.50
N LEU A 85 18.83 -0.30 -29.55
CA LEU A 85 18.07 0.63 -28.72
C LEU A 85 18.54 0.48 -27.27
N VAL A 86 18.92 1.59 -26.64
CA VAL A 86 19.30 1.63 -25.23
C VAL A 86 18.07 1.97 -24.40
N GLU A 87 17.89 1.27 -23.28
CA GLU A 87 16.83 1.56 -22.33
C GLU A 87 17.23 2.68 -21.37
N LEU A 88 16.27 3.56 -21.09
CA LEU A 88 16.45 4.73 -20.24
C LEU A 88 15.55 4.65 -19.00
N ASP A 89 15.99 5.23 -17.90
CA ASP A 89 15.21 5.37 -16.66
C ASP A 89 14.16 6.50 -16.75
N ASP A 90 13.40 6.70 -15.68
CA ASP A 90 12.37 7.76 -15.59
C ASP A 90 12.93 9.19 -15.60
N ARG A 91 14.24 9.36 -15.72
CA ARG A 91 14.95 10.64 -15.85
C ARG A 91 15.66 10.77 -17.20
N GLY A 92 15.52 9.78 -18.10
CA GLY A 92 16.17 9.75 -19.40
C GLY A 92 17.64 9.35 -19.34
N ALA A 93 18.12 8.86 -18.19
CA ALA A 93 19.48 8.33 -18.05
C ALA A 93 19.55 6.86 -18.48
N PRO A 94 20.69 6.37 -19.01
CA PRO A 94 20.82 4.97 -19.39
C PRO A 94 20.64 4.01 -18.21
N VAL A 95 19.86 2.93 -18.39
CA VAL A 95 19.72 1.88 -17.37
C VAL A 95 21.00 1.05 -17.33
N GLU A 96 21.79 1.22 -16.27
CA GLU A 96 23.09 0.55 -16.14
C GLU A 96 22.96 -0.96 -15.89
N VAL A 97 23.89 -1.74 -16.45
CA VAL A 97 24.00 -3.19 -16.25
C VAL A 97 25.44 -3.62 -16.05
N SER A 98 25.63 -4.68 -15.28
CA SER A 98 26.93 -5.35 -15.15
C SER A 98 27.36 -6.02 -16.47
N ALA A 99 28.60 -6.51 -16.52
CA ALA A 99 29.11 -7.26 -17.68
C ALA A 99 28.27 -8.50 -18.05
N GLY A 100 27.55 -9.08 -17.08
CA GLY A 100 26.65 -10.22 -17.30
C GLY A 100 25.17 -9.88 -17.10
N GLY A 101 24.82 -8.61 -16.97
CA GLY A 101 23.46 -8.16 -16.63
C GLY A 101 22.48 -8.36 -17.79
N ALA A 102 22.87 -8.02 -19.02
CA ALA A 102 22.02 -8.23 -20.20
C ALA A 102 21.69 -9.72 -20.43
N GLU A 103 22.67 -10.60 -20.24
CA GLU A 103 22.48 -12.06 -20.32
C GLU A 103 21.57 -12.59 -19.18
N LEU A 104 21.69 -12.02 -17.97
CA LEU A 104 20.80 -12.34 -16.86
C LEU A 104 19.34 -11.99 -17.20
N VAL A 105 19.09 -10.79 -17.72
CA VAL A 105 17.76 -10.36 -18.15
C VAL A 105 17.24 -11.27 -19.27
N ALA A 106 18.09 -11.60 -20.26
CA ALA A 106 17.71 -12.50 -21.36
C ALA A 106 17.18 -13.83 -20.84
N ARG A 107 17.92 -14.49 -19.93
CA ARG A 107 17.51 -15.77 -19.34
C ARG A 107 16.21 -15.69 -18.53
N LEU A 108 15.99 -14.58 -17.84
CA LEU A 108 14.74 -14.36 -17.09
C LEU A 108 13.56 -14.24 -18.07
N GLU A 109 13.73 -13.49 -19.15
CA GLU A 109 12.72 -13.31 -20.21
C GLU A 109 12.45 -14.58 -21.02
N GLU A 110 13.46 -15.42 -21.28
CA GLU A 110 13.27 -16.73 -21.91
C GLU A 110 12.34 -17.63 -21.09
N ARG A 111 12.30 -17.43 -19.77
CA ARG A 111 11.47 -18.16 -18.82
C ARG A 111 10.44 -17.26 -18.14
N TRP A 112 9.96 -16.21 -18.82
CA TRP A 112 9.19 -15.14 -18.18
C TRP A 112 7.98 -15.63 -17.36
N ALA A 113 7.24 -16.61 -17.86
CA ALA A 113 6.09 -17.21 -17.17
C ALA A 113 6.48 -17.96 -15.88
N ASP A 114 7.68 -18.55 -15.84
CA ASP A 114 8.23 -19.35 -14.74
C ASP A 114 9.66 -18.89 -14.42
N ALA A 115 9.80 -17.60 -14.11
CA ALA A 115 11.10 -16.96 -13.98
C ALA A 115 11.93 -17.63 -12.86
N PRO A 116 13.21 -17.97 -13.10
CA PRO A 116 14.05 -18.58 -12.08
C PRO A 116 14.25 -17.64 -10.88
N ALA A 117 14.01 -18.14 -9.68
CA ALA A 117 14.10 -17.39 -8.42
C ALA A 117 15.01 -18.08 -7.39
N ASP A 118 15.96 -18.89 -7.86
CA ASP A 118 16.95 -19.53 -7.00
C ASP A 118 17.91 -18.49 -6.38
N PRO A 119 18.54 -18.80 -5.23
CA PRO A 119 19.40 -17.84 -4.53
C PRO A 119 20.53 -17.25 -5.37
N ALA A 120 21.09 -17.99 -6.35
CA ALA A 120 22.16 -17.46 -7.19
C ALA A 120 21.63 -16.42 -8.17
N THR A 121 20.45 -16.65 -8.75
CA THR A 121 19.76 -15.66 -9.61
C THR A 121 19.41 -14.40 -8.82
N VAL A 122 18.83 -14.54 -7.62
CA VAL A 122 18.48 -13.42 -6.74
C VAL A 122 19.72 -12.60 -6.37
N ASN A 123 20.82 -13.26 -5.96
CA ASN A 123 22.07 -12.60 -5.61
C ASN A 123 22.71 -11.85 -6.78
N ARG A 124 22.64 -12.42 -8.00
CA ARG A 124 23.11 -11.72 -9.21
C ARG A 124 22.27 -10.48 -9.49
N LEU A 125 20.95 -10.59 -9.44
CA LEU A 125 20.05 -9.45 -9.63
C LEU A 125 20.25 -8.38 -8.55
N ALA A 126 20.54 -8.80 -7.31
CA ALA A 126 20.90 -7.90 -6.21
C ALA A 126 22.26 -7.20 -6.38
N GLY A 127 23.04 -7.54 -7.40
CA GLY A 127 24.26 -6.83 -7.81
C GLY A 127 24.06 -5.83 -8.95
N GLU A 128 22.90 -5.81 -9.60
CA GLU A 128 22.61 -4.91 -10.74
C GLU A 128 22.14 -3.53 -10.29
N SER A 129 21.98 -2.56 -11.20
CA SER A 129 21.46 -1.22 -10.86
C SER A 129 20.06 -1.28 -10.26
N MET A 130 19.68 -0.26 -9.46
CA MET A 130 18.36 -0.19 -8.84
C MET A 130 17.25 -0.03 -9.89
N GLU A 131 17.56 0.74 -10.92
CA GLU A 131 16.75 0.99 -12.11
C GLU A 131 16.43 -0.34 -12.81
N LEU A 132 17.44 -1.17 -13.07
CA LEU A 132 17.22 -2.47 -13.70
C LEU A 132 16.30 -3.35 -12.86
N ARG A 133 16.59 -3.48 -11.57
CA ARG A 133 15.77 -4.30 -10.64
C ARG A 133 14.32 -3.82 -10.66
N TYR A 134 14.12 -2.51 -10.58
CA TYR A 134 12.80 -1.89 -10.57
C TYR A 134 12.00 -2.19 -11.84
N PHE A 135 12.54 -1.85 -13.02
CA PHE A 135 11.79 -2.04 -14.28
C PHE A 135 11.53 -3.51 -14.57
N LEU A 136 12.50 -4.38 -14.28
CA LEU A 136 12.36 -5.82 -14.43
C LEU A 136 11.25 -6.39 -13.53
N LEU A 137 11.30 -6.12 -12.22
CA LEU A 137 10.30 -6.61 -11.26
C LEU A 137 8.93 -6.00 -11.50
N HIS A 138 8.87 -4.72 -11.87
CA HIS A 138 7.61 -4.05 -12.20
C HIS A 138 6.93 -4.73 -13.38
N ARG A 139 7.67 -4.93 -14.48
CA ARG A 139 7.15 -5.58 -15.67
C ARG A 139 6.76 -7.04 -15.39
N LEU A 140 7.60 -7.79 -14.66
CA LEU A 140 7.30 -9.17 -14.29
C LEU A 140 6.02 -9.27 -13.47
N ASN A 141 5.82 -8.37 -12.50
CA ASN A 141 4.63 -8.34 -11.63
C ASN A 141 3.35 -7.93 -12.38
N VAL A 142 3.47 -7.10 -13.43
CA VAL A 142 2.33 -6.70 -14.28
C VAL A 142 1.93 -7.83 -15.23
N GLU A 143 2.90 -8.60 -15.72
CA GLU A 143 2.69 -9.55 -16.81
C GLU A 143 2.48 -10.99 -16.31
N THR A 144 2.89 -11.31 -15.09
CA THR A 144 2.95 -12.69 -14.57
C THR A 144 2.69 -12.76 -13.07
N THR A 145 2.51 -13.97 -12.55
CA THR A 145 2.58 -14.25 -11.11
C THR A 145 4.04 -14.37 -10.69
N ALA A 146 4.69 -13.22 -10.47
CA ALA A 146 6.12 -13.15 -10.17
C ALA A 146 6.49 -13.95 -8.89
N PRO A 147 7.52 -14.82 -8.94
CA PRO A 147 8.02 -15.51 -7.75
C PRO A 147 8.46 -14.55 -6.65
N ALA A 148 7.98 -14.77 -5.42
CA ALA A 148 8.19 -13.87 -4.30
C ALA A 148 9.67 -13.63 -3.95
N ALA A 149 10.51 -14.66 -4.08
CA ALA A 149 11.95 -14.58 -3.80
C ALA A 149 12.71 -13.60 -4.71
N LEU A 150 12.22 -13.29 -5.91
CA LEU A 150 12.87 -12.29 -6.78
C LEU A 150 12.82 -10.89 -6.18
N PHE A 151 11.78 -10.56 -5.41
CA PHE A 151 11.67 -9.25 -4.75
C PHE A 151 12.67 -9.08 -3.61
N HIS A 152 13.32 -10.15 -3.14
CA HIS A 152 14.36 -10.09 -2.11
C HIS A 152 15.65 -9.42 -2.61
N CYS A 153 15.79 -9.19 -3.92
CA CYS A 153 16.92 -8.44 -4.47
C CYS A 153 16.83 -6.92 -4.23
N LEU A 154 15.70 -6.41 -3.73
CA LEU A 154 15.54 -5.00 -3.35
C LEU A 154 16.34 -4.69 -2.07
N PRO A 155 16.72 -3.42 -1.81
CA PRO A 155 17.58 -3.05 -0.69
C PRO A 155 16.80 -2.99 0.65
N TRP A 156 16.21 -4.12 1.06
CA TRP A 156 15.34 -4.26 2.23
C TRP A 156 15.99 -3.81 3.54
N ASN A 157 17.32 -3.88 3.65
CA ASN A 157 18.08 -3.34 4.76
C ASN A 157 17.82 -1.84 4.99
N ARG A 158 17.48 -1.07 3.95
CA ARG A 158 17.09 0.34 4.10
C ARG A 158 15.70 0.47 4.74
N VAL A 159 14.75 -0.38 4.37
CA VAL A 159 13.40 -0.42 4.97
C VAL A 159 13.50 -0.83 6.43
N GLU A 160 14.32 -1.84 6.74
CA GLU A 160 14.61 -2.27 8.11
C GLU A 160 15.17 -1.13 8.97
N ALA A 161 16.18 -0.41 8.45
CA ALA A 161 16.78 0.71 9.17
C ALA A 161 15.76 1.82 9.47
N VAL A 162 14.91 2.18 8.51
CA VAL A 162 13.86 3.20 8.70
C VAL A 162 12.77 2.70 9.66
N ALA A 163 12.38 1.42 9.59
CA ALA A 163 11.40 0.85 10.50
C ALA A 163 11.90 0.82 11.96
N HIS A 164 13.18 0.46 12.16
CA HIS A 164 13.81 0.52 13.48
C HIS A 164 13.97 1.95 13.99
N ALA A 165 14.36 2.89 13.12
CA ALA A 165 14.42 4.31 13.45
C ALA A 165 13.06 4.84 13.91
N ALA A 166 12.01 4.65 13.10
CA ALA A 166 10.66 5.06 13.45
C ALA A 166 10.19 4.41 14.75
N SER A 167 10.46 3.11 14.95
CA SER A 167 10.14 2.41 16.20
C SER A 167 10.80 3.05 17.42
N ALA A 168 12.09 3.40 17.34
CA ALA A 168 12.80 4.05 18.43
C ALA A 168 12.23 5.45 18.74
N LEU A 169 11.92 6.24 17.70
CA LEU A 169 11.28 7.55 17.86
C LEU A 169 9.88 7.44 18.47
N LEU A 170 9.17 6.34 18.20
CA LEU A 170 7.89 6.03 18.82
C LEU A 170 8.04 5.56 20.28
N ASP A 171 9.14 4.92 20.66
CA ASP A 171 9.34 4.43 22.03
C ASP A 171 9.87 5.53 22.97
N GLU A 172 10.43 6.62 22.43
CA GLU A 172 10.92 7.75 23.24
C GLU A 172 9.78 8.47 24.01
N PRO A 173 9.94 8.67 25.34
CA PRO A 173 8.94 9.35 26.16
C PRO A 173 8.78 10.81 25.74
N GLY A 174 7.54 11.30 25.71
CA GLY A 174 7.24 12.69 25.38
C GLY A 174 7.82 13.70 26.39
N PRO A 175 7.99 14.97 25.99
CA PRO A 175 8.62 16.00 26.81
C PRO A 175 7.87 16.34 28.12
N GLU A 176 6.66 15.82 28.34
CA GLU A 176 5.92 16.00 29.60
C GLU A 176 6.53 15.23 30.78
N SER A 177 7.49 14.33 30.53
CA SER A 177 8.24 13.61 31.58
C SER A 177 9.54 14.31 32.01
N GLU A 178 9.91 15.45 31.42
CA GLU A 178 11.07 16.23 31.84
C GLU A 178 10.70 17.29 32.89
N SER A 179 10.21 16.82 34.05
CA SER A 179 10.31 17.59 35.29
C SER A 179 11.68 17.30 35.92
N GLU A 180 12.55 18.31 35.85
CA GLU A 180 13.64 18.59 36.79
C GLU A 180 14.55 17.42 37.23
N ALA A 181 15.41 16.91 36.34
CA ALA A 181 16.80 16.57 36.70
C ALA A 181 17.62 16.09 35.50
N GLY A 182 18.69 16.83 35.20
CA GLY A 182 19.92 16.23 34.68
C GLY A 182 20.17 16.42 33.19
N ALA A 183 20.92 17.47 32.89
CA ALA A 183 21.78 17.50 31.72
C ALA A 183 22.72 16.27 31.76
N GLY A 184 22.48 15.30 30.88
CA GLY A 184 23.25 14.06 30.78
C GLY A 184 23.32 13.58 29.33
N ILE A 185 24.52 13.67 28.77
CA ILE A 185 24.91 13.34 27.40
C ILE A 185 24.78 11.83 27.11
N GLY A 186 24.31 11.47 25.90
CA GLY A 186 24.53 10.16 25.26
C GLY A 186 23.37 9.81 24.32
N THR A 187 23.53 9.40 23.05
CA THR A 187 24.66 8.81 22.33
C THR A 187 24.49 9.08 20.82
N GLY A 188 25.60 9.02 20.07
CA GLY A 188 25.69 9.44 18.68
C GLY A 188 24.75 8.71 17.72
N TRP A 189 23.67 9.40 17.34
CA TRP A 189 22.93 9.06 16.14
C TRP A 189 23.42 10.01 15.05
N GLU A 190 24.27 9.51 14.16
CA GLU A 190 24.62 10.26 12.95
C GLU A 190 23.34 10.50 12.16
N PRO A 191 23.06 11.74 11.72
CA PRO A 191 21.90 12.03 10.90
C PRO A 191 22.06 11.28 9.58
N HIS A 192 21.42 10.11 9.46
CA HIS A 192 21.27 9.47 8.17
C HIS A 192 20.48 10.44 7.27
N PRO A 193 21.01 10.75 6.06
CA PRO A 193 20.30 11.62 5.14
C PRO A 193 18.91 11.05 4.91
N ALA A 194 17.90 11.93 4.98
CA ALA A 194 16.52 11.53 4.80
C ALA A 194 16.40 10.78 3.46
N LEU A 195 16.01 9.51 3.50
CA LEU A 195 15.79 8.65 2.33
C LEU A 195 14.52 9.04 1.53
N TYR A 196 14.12 10.30 1.65
CA TYR A 196 12.83 10.80 1.21
C TYR A 196 12.71 10.68 -0.30
N GLY A 197 11.67 9.98 -0.76
CA GLY A 197 11.40 9.75 -2.19
C GLY A 197 12.14 8.56 -2.82
N GLU A 198 13.39 8.28 -2.42
CA GLU A 198 14.16 7.16 -2.98
C GLU A 198 13.53 5.80 -2.62
N LEU A 199 13.13 5.59 -1.37
CA LEU A 199 12.51 4.32 -0.97
C LEU A 199 11.16 4.10 -1.67
N ARG A 200 10.38 5.16 -1.91
CA ARG A 200 9.03 5.04 -2.49
C ARG A 200 9.08 4.43 -3.88
N HIS A 201 9.96 4.93 -4.74
CA HIS A 201 10.00 4.53 -6.14
C HIS A 201 10.42 3.06 -6.29
N TRP A 202 11.52 2.67 -5.64
CA TRP A 202 12.14 1.36 -5.86
C TRP A 202 11.37 0.16 -5.31
N PHE A 203 10.53 0.34 -4.28
CA PHE A 203 9.80 -0.76 -3.63
C PHE A 203 8.38 -0.95 -4.14
N THR A 204 7.88 -0.04 -4.99
CA THR A 204 6.52 -0.11 -5.54
C THR A 204 6.19 -1.48 -6.20
N PRO A 205 7.12 -2.16 -6.91
CA PRO A 205 6.84 -3.49 -7.47
C PRO A 205 6.57 -4.56 -6.40
N ALA A 206 7.22 -4.46 -5.24
CA ALA A 206 7.06 -5.42 -4.15
C ALA A 206 5.82 -5.13 -3.29
N ALA A 207 5.59 -3.85 -2.98
CA ALA A 207 4.52 -3.41 -2.10
C ALA A 207 4.08 -1.97 -2.42
N THR A 208 2.79 -1.78 -2.63
CA THR A 208 2.17 -0.45 -2.69
C THR A 208 1.96 0.11 -1.28
N SER A 209 2.05 1.42 -1.10
CA SER A 209 1.77 2.10 0.18
C SER A 209 2.64 1.66 1.37
N LEU A 210 3.80 1.06 1.13
CA LEU A 210 4.75 0.67 2.18
C LEU A 210 5.83 1.75 2.38
N ALA A 211 6.72 1.88 1.40
CA ALA A 211 7.95 2.68 1.54
C ALA A 211 7.68 4.19 1.60
N GLY A 212 6.64 4.69 0.94
CA GLY A 212 6.27 6.11 0.98
C GLY A 212 5.84 6.53 2.39
N PRO A 213 4.75 5.97 2.93
CA PRO A 213 4.27 6.28 4.28
C PRO A 213 5.33 6.05 5.36
N LEU A 214 6.11 4.97 5.27
CA LEU A 214 7.22 4.72 6.20
C LEU A 214 8.25 5.86 6.19
N SER A 215 8.62 6.38 5.02
CA SER A 215 9.58 7.48 4.90
C SER A 215 9.03 8.79 5.46
N VAL A 216 7.74 9.08 5.24
CA VAL A 216 7.09 10.28 5.77
C VAL A 216 6.95 10.17 7.28
N LEU A 217 6.56 9.00 7.78
CA LEU A 217 6.41 8.72 9.20
C LEU A 217 7.72 8.94 9.95
N GLU A 218 8.81 8.35 9.48
CA GLU A 218 10.11 8.50 10.11
C GLU A 218 10.62 9.96 10.09
N ALA A 219 10.52 10.63 8.94
CA ALA A 219 10.93 12.03 8.81
C ALA A 219 10.08 12.98 9.68
N GLY A 220 8.77 12.73 9.73
CA GLY A 220 7.85 13.50 10.57
C GLY A 220 8.15 13.34 12.06
N LEU A 221 8.38 12.10 12.51
CA LEU A 221 8.75 11.78 13.91
C LEU A 221 10.07 12.42 14.34
N ARG A 222 10.96 12.80 13.41
CA ARG A 222 12.19 13.56 13.72
C ARG A 222 11.96 15.06 13.92
N THR A 223 10.91 15.64 13.34
CA THR A 223 10.74 17.10 13.25
C THR A 223 9.67 17.64 14.20
N VAL A 224 8.50 17.01 14.21
CA VAL A 224 7.34 17.40 15.05
C VAL A 224 6.68 16.12 15.52
N ARG A 225 6.79 15.82 16.83
CA ARG A 225 6.16 14.64 17.41
C ARG A 225 4.83 14.99 18.08
N PRO A 226 3.77 14.23 17.77
CA PRO A 226 3.22 13.97 16.44
C PRO A 226 2.44 15.21 15.93
N GLY A 227 2.52 15.51 14.63
CA GLY A 227 1.69 16.56 14.00
C GLY A 227 0.49 15.98 13.23
N PRO A 228 -0.37 16.83 12.65
CA PRO A 228 -1.59 16.45 11.93
C PRO A 228 -1.26 15.84 10.56
N TRP A 229 -0.59 14.69 10.60
CA TRP A 229 -0.15 13.86 9.49
C TRP A 229 0.06 12.42 9.97
N PHE A 230 0.30 12.21 11.27
CA PHE A 230 0.63 10.90 11.84
C PHE A 230 -0.47 9.88 11.55
N GLY A 231 -1.73 10.21 11.83
CA GLY A 231 -2.84 9.27 11.63
C GLY A 231 -2.96 8.85 10.16
N ARG A 232 -2.75 9.78 9.22
CA ARG A 232 -2.73 9.47 7.78
C ARG A 232 -1.64 8.46 7.41
N GLU A 233 -0.39 8.76 7.76
CA GLU A 233 0.75 7.95 7.32
C GLU A 233 0.79 6.60 8.04
N ALA A 234 0.37 6.54 9.30
CA ALA A 234 0.20 5.30 10.04
C ALA A 234 -0.87 4.41 9.39
N SER A 235 -2.03 4.96 9.06
CA SER A 235 -3.11 4.23 8.38
C SER A 235 -2.71 3.77 6.98
N ALA A 236 -2.01 4.62 6.23
CA ALA A 236 -1.51 4.27 4.91
C ALA A 236 -0.46 3.14 4.97
N LEU A 237 0.45 3.20 5.95
CA LEU A 237 1.44 2.15 6.19
C LEU A 237 0.76 0.83 6.56
N LEU A 238 -0.18 0.84 7.51
CA LEU A 238 -0.92 -0.36 7.92
C LEU A 238 -1.74 -0.95 6.77
N THR A 239 -2.36 -0.11 5.93
CA THR A 239 -3.00 -0.56 4.68
C THR A 239 -2.00 -1.27 3.76
N GLY A 240 -0.80 -0.71 3.58
CA GLY A 240 0.27 -1.35 2.82
C GLY A 240 0.69 -2.71 3.40
N LEU A 241 0.85 -2.80 4.73
CA LEU A 241 1.23 -4.03 5.43
C LEU A 241 0.12 -5.11 5.39
N LEU A 242 -1.15 -4.71 5.38
CA LEU A 242 -2.28 -5.63 5.21
C LEU A 242 -2.47 -6.06 3.75
N THR A 243 -1.92 -5.35 2.77
CA THR A 243 -2.08 -5.72 1.35
C THR A 243 -0.86 -6.42 0.76
N VAL A 244 0.31 -6.27 1.39
CA VAL A 244 1.54 -6.90 0.92
C VAL A 244 1.49 -8.43 1.06
N ASP A 245 2.03 -9.11 0.06
CA ASP A 245 2.35 -10.54 0.15
C ASP A 245 3.58 -10.73 1.06
N PRO A 246 3.44 -11.34 2.25
CA PRO A 246 4.55 -11.51 3.19
C PRO A 246 5.74 -12.26 2.57
N GLU A 247 5.52 -13.18 1.63
CA GLU A 247 6.60 -13.96 1.03
C GLU A 247 7.56 -13.10 0.21
N ARG A 248 7.11 -11.93 -0.27
CA ARG A 248 7.94 -10.97 -1.02
C ARG A 248 8.93 -10.21 -0.12
N LEU A 249 8.78 -10.29 1.19
CA LEU A 249 9.64 -9.62 2.16
C LEU A 249 10.62 -10.63 2.78
N PRO A 250 11.92 -10.29 2.85
CA PRO A 250 12.86 -11.03 3.68
C PRO A 250 12.39 -11.10 5.15
N SER A 251 12.75 -12.17 5.86
CA SER A 251 12.31 -12.38 7.25
C SER A 251 12.72 -11.25 8.20
N SER A 252 13.90 -10.66 8.01
CA SER A 252 14.36 -9.50 8.78
C SER A 252 13.47 -8.28 8.59
N ALA A 253 13.13 -7.96 7.34
CA ALA A 253 12.21 -6.87 7.00
C ALA A 253 10.81 -7.11 7.57
N ARG A 254 10.29 -8.34 7.51
CA ARG A 254 9.01 -8.70 8.14
C ARG A 254 9.03 -8.46 9.64
N ALA A 255 10.07 -8.89 10.33
CA ALA A 255 10.20 -8.70 11.77
C ALA A 255 10.27 -7.21 12.15
N ALA A 256 11.05 -6.42 11.41
CA ALA A 256 11.18 -4.97 11.65
C ALA A 256 9.84 -4.23 11.44
N LEU A 257 9.14 -4.53 10.33
CA LEU A 257 7.85 -3.91 10.02
C LEU A 257 6.73 -4.35 10.97
N ALA A 258 6.72 -5.62 11.38
CA ALA A 258 5.77 -6.10 12.40
C ALA A 258 6.01 -5.41 13.75
N GLY A 259 7.28 -5.25 14.14
CA GLY A 259 7.65 -4.52 15.35
C GLY A 259 7.22 -3.05 15.31
N LEU A 260 7.32 -2.40 14.15
CA LEU A 260 6.80 -1.04 13.95
C LEU A 260 5.28 -0.98 14.00
N ALA A 261 4.58 -1.91 13.34
CA ALA A 261 3.12 -1.98 13.34
C ALA A 261 2.56 -2.06 14.77
N LEU A 262 3.12 -2.92 15.63
CA LEU A 262 2.70 -3.05 17.02
C LEU A 262 2.84 -1.74 17.82
N ARG A 263 3.89 -0.96 17.56
CA ARG A 263 4.09 0.36 18.20
C ARG A 263 3.11 1.41 17.71
N ILE A 264 2.77 1.38 16.41
CA ILE A 264 1.67 2.19 15.86
C ILE A 264 0.34 1.82 16.54
N GLY A 265 0.15 0.53 16.85
CA GLY A 265 -1.02 0.02 17.58
C GLY A 265 -1.17 0.49 19.03
N ALA A 266 -0.25 1.30 19.55
CA ALA A 266 -0.45 2.05 20.80
C ALA A 266 -1.47 3.18 20.64
N VAL A 267 -1.80 3.58 19.41
CA VAL A 267 -2.97 4.42 19.11
C VAL A 267 -4.21 3.54 19.11
N PRO A 268 -5.20 3.77 20.01
CA PRO A 268 -6.34 2.87 20.19
C PRO A 268 -7.10 2.54 18.91
N ALA A 269 -7.41 3.55 18.10
CA ALA A 269 -8.13 3.37 16.84
C ALA A 269 -7.36 2.47 15.84
N LEU A 270 -6.03 2.43 15.89
CA LEU A 270 -5.21 1.63 14.98
C LEU A 270 -4.86 0.25 15.53
N HIS A 271 -5.18 -0.04 16.79
CA HIS A 271 -4.76 -1.23 17.53
C HIS A 271 -5.03 -2.54 16.79
N HIS A 272 -6.27 -2.73 16.32
CA HIS A 272 -6.68 -3.93 15.60
C HIS A 272 -5.85 -4.15 14.32
N SER A 273 -5.91 -3.18 13.41
CA SER A 273 -5.21 -3.24 12.12
C SER A 273 -3.69 -3.41 12.27
N ALA A 274 -3.09 -2.81 13.30
CA ALA A 274 -1.69 -2.97 13.67
C ALA A 274 -1.34 -4.40 14.09
N ARG A 275 -2.16 -5.00 14.98
CA ARG A 275 -1.97 -6.39 15.43
C ARG A 275 -2.17 -7.38 14.29
N LEU A 276 -3.19 -7.18 13.47
CA LEU A 276 -3.45 -8.01 12.30
C LEU A 276 -2.29 -7.94 11.30
N ALA A 277 -1.80 -6.73 11.00
CA ALA A 277 -0.63 -6.53 10.14
C ALA A 277 0.62 -7.25 10.70
N ALA A 278 0.90 -7.10 11.99
CA ALA A 278 2.04 -7.75 12.64
C ALA A 278 1.94 -9.28 12.64
N ALA A 279 0.75 -9.82 12.92
CA ALA A 279 0.49 -11.26 12.91
C ALA A 279 0.70 -11.85 11.50
N ARG A 280 0.16 -11.19 10.46
CA ARG A 280 0.33 -11.61 9.07
C ARG A 280 1.78 -11.64 8.61
N LEU A 281 2.60 -10.70 9.09
CA LEU A 281 4.02 -10.65 8.72
C LEU A 281 4.85 -11.72 9.44
N THR A 282 4.48 -12.10 10.66
CA THR A 282 5.33 -12.94 11.53
C THR A 282 4.87 -14.39 11.64
N ALA A 283 3.60 -14.68 11.34
CA ALA A 283 3.06 -16.01 11.47
C ALA A 283 3.73 -17.02 10.50
N PRO A 284 3.92 -18.29 10.94
CA PRO A 284 4.36 -19.37 10.07
C PRO A 284 3.40 -19.60 8.91
N GLU A 285 2.10 -19.45 9.19
CA GLU A 285 1.00 -19.52 8.22
C GLU A 285 0.25 -18.17 8.24
N PRO A 286 0.66 -17.20 7.39
CA PRO A 286 0.08 -15.85 7.39
C PRO A 286 -1.44 -15.80 7.21
N ARG A 287 -2.01 -16.75 6.47
CA ARG A 287 -3.46 -16.84 6.23
C ARG A 287 -4.22 -17.26 7.49
N ALA A 288 -3.80 -18.34 8.15
CA ALA A 288 -4.44 -18.81 9.37
C ALA A 288 -4.41 -17.75 10.49
N ALA A 289 -3.27 -17.06 10.66
CA ALA A 289 -3.17 -15.99 11.66
C ALA A 289 -4.01 -14.74 11.31
N ALA A 290 -4.27 -14.50 10.03
CA ALA A 290 -5.20 -13.44 9.60
C ALA A 290 -6.64 -13.83 9.92
N ASP A 291 -7.02 -15.07 9.62
CA ASP A 291 -8.37 -15.59 9.85
C ASP A 291 -8.72 -15.60 11.35
N ASP A 292 -7.76 -15.91 12.22
CA ASP A 292 -7.96 -15.93 13.68
C ASP A 292 -8.17 -14.54 14.29
N LEU A 293 -7.57 -13.48 13.72
CA LEU A 293 -7.67 -12.13 14.25
C LEU A 293 -8.67 -11.26 13.48
N GLY A 294 -9.02 -11.64 12.26
CA GLY A 294 -9.80 -10.83 11.33
C GLY A 294 -11.19 -10.49 11.88
N LEU A 295 -11.61 -9.25 11.66
CA LEU A 295 -12.97 -8.77 11.89
C LEU A 295 -13.74 -8.85 10.58
N THR A 296 -13.93 -10.10 10.11
CA THR A 296 -14.70 -10.40 8.91
C THR A 296 -15.91 -11.27 9.24
N ALA A 297 -17.07 -10.92 8.68
CA ALA A 297 -18.30 -11.70 8.81
C ALA A 297 -18.85 -12.06 7.44
N ARG A 298 -19.17 -13.34 7.24
CA ARG A 298 -19.94 -13.82 6.09
C ARG A 298 -21.42 -13.92 6.44
N LEU A 299 -22.27 -13.27 5.67
CA LEU A 299 -23.70 -13.15 5.91
C LEU A 299 -24.50 -13.50 4.66
N ASP A 300 -25.77 -13.86 4.84
CA ASP A 300 -26.71 -14.14 3.75
C ASP A 300 -28.00 -13.35 3.94
N SER A 301 -28.20 -12.31 3.13
CA SER A 301 -29.41 -11.48 3.21
C SER A 301 -30.67 -12.22 2.79
N THR A 302 -30.55 -13.24 1.92
CA THR A 302 -31.69 -14.02 1.45
C THR A 302 -32.15 -15.04 2.48
N PHE A 303 -31.22 -15.59 3.26
CA PHE A 303 -31.55 -16.46 4.38
C PHE A 303 -32.39 -15.72 5.42
N VAL A 304 -31.96 -14.52 5.83
CA VAL A 304 -32.66 -13.73 6.86
C VAL A 304 -34.05 -13.28 6.40
N LEU A 305 -34.20 -12.89 5.13
CA LEU A 305 -35.50 -12.53 4.57
C LEU A 305 -36.47 -13.73 4.49
N ARG A 306 -35.95 -14.95 4.28
CA ARG A 306 -36.76 -16.18 4.27
C ARG A 306 -37.09 -16.67 5.68
N ALA A 307 -36.14 -16.57 6.60
CA ALA A 307 -36.33 -16.93 8.01
C ALA A 307 -37.27 -15.96 8.73
N ALA A 308 -37.46 -14.73 8.22
CA ALA A 308 -38.38 -13.75 8.79
C ALA A 308 -39.88 -14.09 8.66
N ASP A 309 -40.25 -15.06 7.81
CA ASP A 309 -41.61 -15.63 7.76
C ASP A 309 -41.86 -16.65 8.90
N GLU A 310 -40.78 -17.12 9.53
CA GLU A 310 -40.80 -17.93 10.74
C GLU A 310 -40.36 -17.02 11.92
N ASP A 311 -40.72 -17.31 13.17
CA ASP A 311 -40.50 -16.42 14.33
C ASP A 311 -39.00 -16.20 14.71
N GLU A 312 -38.07 -16.44 13.80
CA GLU A 312 -36.64 -16.32 13.99
C GLU A 312 -36.18 -14.85 13.90
N GLY A 313 -35.41 -14.41 14.91
CA GLY A 313 -34.90 -13.06 15.05
C GLY A 313 -33.87 -12.66 13.99
N PRO A 314 -33.33 -11.42 14.05
CA PRO A 314 -32.27 -10.99 13.14
C PRO A 314 -31.04 -11.90 13.23
N ALA A 315 -30.33 -12.11 12.12
CA ALA A 315 -29.03 -12.80 12.16
C ALA A 315 -27.97 -11.80 12.62
N CYS A 316 -27.39 -12.09 13.78
CA CYS A 316 -26.30 -11.33 14.39
C CYS A 316 -25.02 -12.17 14.39
N THR A 317 -23.89 -11.53 14.10
CA THR A 317 -22.55 -12.09 14.25
C THR A 317 -21.71 -11.11 15.04
N SER A 318 -21.27 -11.52 16.22
CA SER A 318 -20.28 -10.79 17.01
C SER A 318 -18.88 -11.14 16.53
N LEU A 319 -18.08 -10.11 16.30
CA LEU A 319 -16.68 -10.15 15.92
C LEU A 319 -15.90 -9.44 17.02
N GLY A 320 -14.71 -9.89 17.38
CA GLY A 320 -13.91 -9.15 18.36
C GLY A 320 -12.87 -9.98 19.08
N HIS A 321 -11.74 -9.33 19.38
CA HIS A 321 -10.61 -9.92 20.08
C HIS A 321 -9.93 -8.88 20.97
N GLY A 322 -10.20 -8.92 22.28
CA GLY A 322 -9.59 -8.00 23.24
C GLY A 322 -10.27 -6.63 23.24
N PRO A 323 -9.56 -5.51 22.98
CA PRO A 323 -10.12 -4.16 23.15
C PRO A 323 -11.03 -3.71 22.00
N VAL A 324 -11.20 -4.53 20.95
CA VAL A 324 -12.01 -4.19 19.78
C VAL A 324 -13.10 -5.24 19.62
N GLU A 325 -14.35 -4.77 19.65
CA GLU A 325 -15.54 -5.56 19.44
C GLU A 325 -16.39 -4.92 18.34
N ALA A 326 -17.02 -5.76 17.53
CA ALA A 326 -17.95 -5.34 16.50
C ALA A 326 -19.12 -6.29 16.41
N GLU A 327 -20.30 -5.77 16.17
CA GLU A 327 -21.52 -6.53 15.96
C GLU A 327 -22.06 -6.24 14.56
N VAL A 328 -22.22 -7.30 13.77
CA VAL A 328 -22.81 -7.19 12.43
C VAL A 328 -24.16 -7.88 12.42
N THR A 329 -25.20 -7.12 12.08
CA THR A 329 -26.58 -7.60 12.10
C THR A 329 -27.26 -7.37 10.76
N VAL A 330 -27.83 -8.42 10.19
CA VAL A 330 -28.76 -8.30 9.05
C VAL A 330 -30.18 -8.21 9.57
N THR A 331 -30.82 -7.09 9.28
CA THR A 331 -32.19 -6.80 9.67
C THR A 331 -33.20 -7.36 8.67
N ARG A 332 -34.42 -7.61 9.13
CA ARG A 332 -35.55 -8.05 8.29
C ARG A 332 -35.91 -7.06 7.18
N GLY A 333 -35.55 -5.78 7.34
CA GLY A 333 -35.76 -4.74 6.34
C GLY A 333 -34.76 -4.75 5.18
N GLY A 334 -33.90 -5.77 5.06
CA GLY A 334 -32.89 -5.85 4.00
C GLY A 334 -31.70 -4.89 4.22
N ARG A 335 -31.43 -4.52 5.48
CA ARG A 335 -30.30 -3.67 5.86
C ARG A 335 -29.29 -4.43 6.69
N VAL A 336 -28.01 -4.12 6.50
CA VAL A 336 -26.94 -4.54 7.40
C VAL A 336 -26.61 -3.37 8.33
N THR A 337 -26.53 -3.66 9.62
CA THR A 337 -26.01 -2.75 10.64
C THR A 337 -24.66 -3.26 11.07
N VAL A 338 -23.69 -2.36 11.18
CA VAL A 338 -22.38 -2.62 11.78
C VAL A 338 -22.23 -1.65 12.94
N GLU A 339 -22.00 -2.18 14.13
CA GLU A 339 -21.67 -1.43 15.34
C GLU A 339 -20.27 -1.85 15.80
N MET A 340 -19.45 -0.90 16.23
CA MET A 340 -18.07 -1.13 16.62
C MET A 340 -17.74 -0.34 17.88
N GLU A 341 -17.06 -1.01 18.80
CA GLU A 341 -16.56 -0.44 20.05
C GLU A 341 -15.07 -0.73 20.19
N ILE A 342 -14.30 0.30 20.56
CA ILE A 342 -12.88 0.19 20.87
C ILE A 342 -12.67 0.73 22.28
N ASP A 343 -12.33 -0.16 23.23
CA ASP A 343 -11.93 0.21 24.58
C ASP A 343 -10.53 0.85 24.54
N VAL A 344 -10.49 2.16 24.80
CA VAL A 344 -9.28 2.99 24.74
C VAL A 344 -8.27 2.52 25.78
N PHE A 345 -8.70 2.27 27.02
CA PHE A 345 -7.80 1.89 28.10
C PHE A 345 -7.24 0.48 27.91
N ALA A 346 -8.07 -0.45 27.46
CA ALA A 346 -7.63 -1.81 27.16
C ALA A 346 -6.67 -1.83 25.96
N ALA A 347 -6.92 -1.01 24.93
CA ALA A 347 -6.02 -0.88 23.78
C ALA A 347 -4.66 -0.27 24.17
N GLU A 348 -4.65 0.76 25.01
CA GLU A 348 -3.42 1.37 25.53
C GLU A 348 -2.64 0.40 26.42
N ALA A 349 -3.32 -0.33 27.30
CA ALA A 349 -2.69 -1.32 28.18
C ALA A 349 -2.10 -2.52 27.41
N ALA A 350 -2.70 -2.88 26.27
CA ALA A 350 -2.21 -3.93 25.38
C ALA A 350 -1.12 -3.44 24.40
N GLY A 351 -0.99 -2.12 24.21
CA GLY A 351 -0.02 -1.50 23.31
C GLY A 351 1.41 -1.51 23.85
N THR A 352 2.37 -1.66 22.95
CA THR A 352 3.80 -1.46 23.27
C THR A 352 4.15 0.01 23.01
N GLY A 353 3.91 0.87 23.99
CA GLY A 353 4.12 2.31 23.92
C GLY A 353 3.08 3.01 24.77
N GLY A 354 3.50 3.90 25.68
CA GLY A 354 2.55 4.65 26.52
C GLY A 354 1.47 5.31 25.66
N GLY A 355 0.23 5.29 26.14
CA GLY A 355 -0.97 5.69 25.39
C GLY A 355 -0.75 6.97 24.57
N ARG A 356 -1.08 6.89 23.27
CA ARG A 356 -0.99 8.01 22.35
C ARG A 356 -2.37 8.36 21.81
N ALA A 357 -2.85 9.52 22.22
CA ALA A 357 -4.04 10.12 21.63
C ALA A 357 -3.76 10.54 20.18
N VAL A 358 -4.76 10.37 19.31
CA VAL A 358 -4.77 10.98 17.98
C VAL A 358 -4.80 12.51 18.14
N ASP A 359 -4.06 13.23 17.31
CA ASP A 359 -4.09 14.70 17.32
C ASP A 359 -5.51 15.17 16.97
N ALA A 360 -6.15 15.91 17.88
CA ALA A 360 -7.50 16.43 17.70
C ALA A 360 -7.64 17.29 16.44
N ALA A 361 -6.55 17.86 15.92
CA ALA A 361 -6.54 18.61 14.66
C ALA A 361 -6.81 17.74 13.42
N GLU A 362 -6.62 16.41 13.50
CA GLU A 362 -6.93 15.48 12.40
C GLU A 362 -8.43 15.11 12.32
N GLY A 363 -9.21 15.47 13.34
CA GLY A 363 -10.61 15.10 13.48
C GLY A 363 -10.81 13.64 13.91
N PRO A 364 -12.07 13.20 14.07
CA PRO A 364 -12.39 11.84 14.53
C PRO A 364 -11.93 10.78 13.52
N PRO A 365 -11.51 9.59 14.01
CA PRO A 365 -11.16 8.47 13.14
C PRO A 365 -12.41 7.91 12.45
N CYS A 366 -12.25 7.56 11.18
CA CYS A 366 -13.29 6.95 10.36
C CYS A 366 -12.87 5.51 9.98
N GLN A 367 -13.54 4.51 10.54
CA GLN A 367 -13.32 3.10 10.24
C GLN A 367 -13.85 2.77 8.83
N PRO A 368 -13.01 2.24 7.92
CA PRO A 368 -13.50 1.71 6.66
C PRO A 368 -14.30 0.41 6.90
N VAL A 369 -15.51 0.35 6.35
CA VAL A 369 -16.35 -0.85 6.30
C VAL A 369 -16.53 -1.25 4.85
N LEU A 370 -16.05 -2.45 4.50
CA LEU A 370 -16.18 -3.00 3.15
C LEU A 370 -17.32 -4.02 3.12
N LEU A 371 -18.29 -3.81 2.23
CA LEU A 371 -19.35 -4.77 1.93
C LEU A 371 -19.14 -5.32 0.51
N GLY A 372 -18.79 -6.59 0.37
CA GLY A 372 -18.51 -7.22 -0.93
C GLY A 372 -19.26 -8.54 -1.12
N GLN A 373 -19.54 -8.93 -2.36
CA GLN A 373 -20.13 -10.25 -2.65
C GLN A 373 -19.11 -11.35 -2.37
N VAL A 374 -19.58 -12.50 -1.87
CA VAL A 374 -18.68 -13.65 -1.61
C VAL A 374 -18.02 -14.10 -2.92
N GLY A 375 -16.70 -14.25 -2.88
CA GLY A 375 -15.90 -14.71 -4.02
C GLY A 375 -15.35 -13.60 -4.90
N GLU A 376 -15.71 -12.33 -4.64
CA GLU A 376 -14.91 -11.21 -5.10
C GLU A 376 -13.68 -11.09 -4.18
N ALA A 377 -12.47 -11.02 -4.76
CA ALA A 377 -11.26 -10.86 -3.96
C ALA A 377 -11.35 -9.56 -3.13
N THR A 378 -10.83 -9.56 -1.90
CA THR A 378 -10.76 -8.36 -1.05
C THR A 378 -10.06 -7.23 -1.81
N GLY A 379 -10.76 -6.13 -2.09
CA GLY A 379 -10.27 -5.03 -2.93
C GLY A 379 -10.63 -5.10 -4.42
N ALA A 380 -11.42 -6.08 -4.87
CA ALA A 380 -12.04 -6.07 -6.18
C ALA A 380 -13.08 -4.92 -6.29
N PRO A 381 -13.25 -4.30 -7.46
CA PRO A 381 -14.10 -3.11 -7.65
C PRO A 381 -15.61 -3.33 -7.43
N GLY A 382 -16.05 -4.53 -7.04
CA GLY A 382 -17.45 -4.82 -6.73
C GLY A 382 -17.85 -4.55 -5.26
N GLY A 383 -16.88 -4.43 -4.35
CA GLY A 383 -17.15 -4.09 -2.94
C GLY A 383 -17.48 -2.61 -2.73
N ARG A 384 -18.51 -2.31 -1.93
CA ARG A 384 -18.87 -0.95 -1.54
C ARG A 384 -18.25 -0.59 -0.20
N ARG A 385 -17.47 0.50 -0.17
CA ARG A 385 -16.88 1.05 1.05
C ARG A 385 -17.80 2.09 1.69
N TYR A 386 -17.89 2.03 3.02
CA TYR A 386 -18.47 3.07 3.86
C TYR A 386 -17.42 3.52 4.88
N TRP A 387 -17.49 4.78 5.29
CA TRP A 387 -16.66 5.35 6.35
C TRP A 387 -17.52 5.53 7.60
N MET A 388 -17.35 4.64 8.57
CA MET A 388 -18.03 4.69 9.86
C MET A 388 -17.29 5.67 10.77
N LEU A 389 -17.98 6.73 11.20
CA LEU A 389 -17.42 7.67 12.15
C LEU A 389 -17.29 7.00 13.52
N LEU A 390 -16.11 7.09 14.13
CA LEU A 390 -15.90 6.66 15.51
C LEU A 390 -15.89 7.91 16.41
N ASP A 391 -16.96 8.10 17.18
CA ASP A 391 -17.06 9.18 18.15
C ASP A 391 -16.54 8.72 19.53
N ASP A 392 -16.00 9.66 20.28
CA ASP A 392 -15.59 9.44 21.66
C ASP A 392 -16.82 9.40 22.58
N VAL A 393 -17.03 8.24 23.22
CA VAL A 393 -18.07 8.01 24.22
C VAL A 393 -17.41 7.57 25.54
N GLY A 394 -16.61 8.47 26.12
CA GLY A 394 -15.97 8.24 27.40
C GLY A 394 -14.68 7.42 27.25
N PRO A 395 -14.60 6.18 27.76
CA PRO A 395 -13.43 5.34 27.57
C PRO A 395 -13.47 4.51 26.28
N VAL A 396 -14.45 4.73 25.41
CA VAL A 396 -14.70 3.92 24.22
C VAL A 396 -14.82 4.80 22.99
N LEU A 397 -14.20 4.38 21.88
CA LEU A 397 -14.56 4.89 20.55
C LEU A 397 -15.71 4.05 20.01
N HIS A 398 -16.85 4.68 19.77
CA HIS A 398 -18.07 4.02 19.30
C HIS A 398 -18.42 4.46 17.88
N GLY A 399 -18.73 3.50 17.02
CA GLY A 399 -19.25 3.77 15.69
C GLY A 399 -20.44 2.89 15.36
N ARG A 400 -21.36 3.42 14.53
CA ARG A 400 -22.41 2.61 13.94
C ARG A 400 -22.81 3.10 12.56
N ILE A 401 -22.89 2.17 11.62
CA ILE A 401 -23.52 2.39 10.32
C ILE A 401 -24.67 1.42 10.08
N ALA A 402 -25.65 1.87 9.30
CA ALA A 402 -26.72 1.06 8.74
C ALA A 402 -26.76 1.28 7.23
N ALA A 403 -26.57 0.24 6.44
CA ALA A 403 -26.54 0.32 4.97
C ALA A 403 -27.47 -0.73 4.34
N PRO A 404 -27.89 -0.56 3.07
CA PRO A 404 -28.56 -1.62 2.34
C PRO A 404 -27.67 -2.87 2.28
N ALA A 405 -28.22 -4.04 2.62
CA ALA A 405 -27.48 -5.30 2.52
C ALA A 405 -27.35 -5.71 1.05
N PRO A 406 -26.17 -6.17 0.60
CA PRO A 406 -26.05 -6.80 -0.71
C PRO A 406 -26.98 -8.02 -0.82
N ALA A 407 -27.53 -8.26 -2.01
CA ALA A 407 -28.40 -9.42 -2.24
C ALA A 407 -27.57 -10.72 -2.21
N GLY A 408 -28.08 -11.76 -1.55
CA GLY A 408 -27.41 -13.06 -1.46
C GLY A 408 -26.35 -13.09 -0.36
N GLN A 409 -25.28 -13.85 -0.61
CA GLN A 409 -24.15 -13.98 0.31
C GLN A 409 -23.15 -12.85 0.11
N PHE A 410 -22.74 -12.23 1.21
CA PHE A 410 -21.78 -11.14 1.20
C PHE A 410 -20.86 -11.21 2.42
N ASP A 411 -19.67 -10.64 2.26
CA ASP A 411 -18.68 -10.49 3.32
C ASP A 411 -18.68 -9.02 3.80
N VAL A 412 -18.55 -8.85 5.11
CA VAL A 412 -18.32 -7.58 5.80
C VAL A 412 -16.91 -7.60 6.35
N ASP A 413 -16.08 -6.64 5.97
CA ASP A 413 -14.67 -6.53 6.37
C ASP A 413 -14.41 -5.20 7.09
N LEU A 414 -13.88 -5.31 8.31
CA LEU A 414 -13.53 -4.22 9.23
C LEU A 414 -12.02 -4.18 9.54
N ASP A 415 -11.19 -4.90 8.80
CA ASP A 415 -9.75 -5.03 9.08
C ASP A 415 -8.93 -3.82 8.63
N GLY A 416 -9.49 -2.98 7.77
CA GLY A 416 -8.84 -1.76 7.30
C GLY A 416 -8.59 -0.76 8.46
N PRO A 417 -7.45 -0.05 8.49
CA PRO A 417 -7.16 0.91 9.54
C PRO A 417 -8.08 2.13 9.45
N PRO A 418 -8.62 2.65 10.58
CA PRO A 418 -9.33 3.93 10.61
C PRO A 418 -8.48 5.08 10.10
N VAL A 419 -9.08 5.93 9.27
CA VAL A 419 -8.43 7.14 8.73
C VAL A 419 -9.06 8.38 9.37
N PRO A 420 -8.30 9.35 9.88
CA PRO A 420 -8.88 10.58 10.41
C PRO A 420 -9.69 11.33 9.33
N LEU A 421 -10.80 11.94 9.74
CA LEU A 421 -11.74 12.61 8.83
C LEU A 421 -11.06 13.63 7.91
N LEU A 422 -10.06 14.38 8.42
CA LEU A 422 -9.29 15.36 7.65
C LEU A 422 -8.63 14.77 6.39
N PHE A 423 -8.30 13.47 6.41
CA PHE A 423 -7.55 12.79 5.34
C PHE A 423 -8.42 11.94 4.43
N LEU A 424 -9.74 12.09 4.51
CA LEU A 424 -10.65 11.59 3.49
C LEU A 424 -10.74 12.56 2.28
N ASP A 425 -9.74 13.42 2.10
CA ASP A 425 -9.66 14.48 1.09
C ASP A 425 -9.56 13.95 -0.36
N ARG A 426 -9.16 12.68 -0.51
CA ARG A 426 -9.08 11.96 -1.79
C ARG A 426 -10.27 11.03 -2.05
N VAL A 427 -11.21 10.91 -1.11
CA VAL A 427 -12.41 10.09 -1.28
C VAL A 427 -13.41 10.84 -2.15
N PHE A 428 -14.05 10.15 -3.09
CA PHE A 428 -15.05 10.76 -3.95
C PHE A 428 -16.25 11.24 -3.13
N PRO A 429 -16.82 12.44 -3.41
CA PRO A 429 -17.98 12.96 -2.67
C PRO A 429 -19.17 12.00 -2.61
N ALA A 430 -19.39 11.20 -3.67
CA ALA A 430 -20.47 10.21 -3.70
C ALA A 430 -20.29 9.06 -2.69
N GLU A 431 -19.05 8.65 -2.42
CA GLU A 431 -18.73 7.64 -1.42
C GLU A 431 -18.90 8.19 0.00
N LEU A 432 -18.49 9.44 0.23
CA LEU A 432 -18.75 10.14 1.48
C LEU A 432 -20.24 10.35 1.71
N LEU A 433 -21.02 10.76 0.70
CA LEU A 433 -22.47 10.90 0.81
C LEU A 433 -23.15 9.58 1.20
N ALA A 434 -22.73 8.46 0.60
CA ALA A 434 -23.20 7.14 0.99
C ALA A 434 -22.86 6.80 2.46
N SER A 435 -21.69 7.24 2.93
CA SER A 435 -21.24 7.07 4.31
C SER A 435 -22.06 7.95 5.28
N LEU A 436 -22.30 9.22 4.95
CA LEU A 436 -23.13 10.14 5.75
C LEU A 436 -24.53 9.55 5.96
N ARG A 437 -25.16 9.05 4.89
CA ARG A 437 -26.48 8.37 4.98
C ARG A 437 -26.44 7.12 5.85
N ALA A 438 -25.34 6.39 5.85
CA ALA A 438 -25.21 5.16 6.62
C ALA A 438 -24.97 5.42 8.11
N ASN A 439 -24.34 6.53 8.48
CA ASN A 439 -24.11 6.95 9.87
C ASN A 439 -25.38 7.59 10.48
N GLU A 440 -26.49 6.84 10.52
CA GLU A 440 -27.83 7.35 10.88
C GLU A 440 -27.93 7.92 12.30
N ARG A 441 -27.01 7.55 13.21
CA ARG A 441 -26.97 8.10 14.58
C ARG A 441 -26.31 9.47 14.68
N ILE A 442 -25.56 9.89 13.65
CA ILE A 442 -24.90 11.19 13.63
C ILE A 442 -25.86 12.23 13.06
N GLY A 443 -26.35 13.11 13.94
CA GLY A 443 -27.28 14.17 13.55
C GLY A 443 -26.64 15.22 12.63
N LEU A 444 -27.47 15.92 11.85
CA LEU A 444 -27.03 16.92 10.88
C LEU A 444 -26.15 18.02 11.53
N ALA A 445 -26.51 18.49 12.73
CA ALA A 445 -25.74 19.50 13.45
C ALA A 445 -24.30 19.04 13.77
N ARG A 446 -24.12 17.76 14.12
CA ARG A 446 -22.81 17.17 14.36
C ARG A 446 -22.01 17.04 13.07
N TRP A 447 -22.66 16.67 11.96
CA TRP A 447 -22.01 16.67 10.65
C TRP A 447 -21.51 18.06 10.24
N HIS A 448 -22.29 19.12 10.46
CA HIS A 448 -21.83 20.49 10.25
C HIS A 448 -20.61 20.83 11.11
N GLU A 449 -20.67 20.56 12.42
CA GLU A 449 -19.55 20.81 13.33
C GLU A 449 -18.25 20.16 12.84
N LEU A 450 -18.33 18.92 12.37
CA LEU A 450 -17.18 18.18 11.86
C LEU A 450 -16.68 18.71 10.51
N VAL A 451 -17.60 19.00 9.58
CA VAL A 451 -17.26 19.38 8.20
C VAL A 451 -16.82 20.85 8.09
N ASP A 452 -17.39 21.74 8.89
CA ASP A 452 -17.04 23.17 8.90
C ASP A 452 -15.58 23.41 9.32
N GLY A 453 -15.01 22.50 10.12
CA GLY A 453 -13.58 22.52 10.48
C GLY A 453 -12.63 22.04 9.38
N LEU A 454 -13.14 21.45 8.29
CA LEU A 454 -12.31 20.89 7.22
C LEU A 454 -11.95 21.94 6.16
N PRO A 455 -10.83 21.74 5.42
CA PRO A 455 -10.45 22.64 4.33
C PRO A 455 -11.60 22.88 3.33
N PRO A 456 -11.77 24.09 2.76
CA PRO A 456 -12.93 24.41 1.91
C PRO A 456 -13.10 23.56 0.66
N ARG A 457 -12.04 22.89 0.20
CA ARG A 457 -12.06 21.97 -0.96
C ARG A 457 -12.24 20.51 -0.56
N HIS A 458 -12.43 20.22 0.72
CA HIS A 458 -12.62 18.86 1.20
C HIS A 458 -13.93 18.29 0.63
N PRO A 459 -13.94 17.07 0.08
CA PRO A 459 -15.11 16.47 -0.58
C PRO A 459 -16.31 16.28 0.36
N ALA A 460 -16.09 16.25 1.68
CA ALA A 460 -17.16 16.20 2.68
C ALA A 460 -18.10 17.41 2.62
N HIS A 461 -17.62 18.60 2.25
CA HIS A 461 -18.48 19.79 2.06
C HIS A 461 -19.53 19.52 0.99
N ALA A 462 -19.12 18.98 -0.16
CA ALA A 462 -20.04 18.65 -1.26
C ALA A 462 -20.98 17.50 -0.89
N ALA A 463 -20.50 16.50 -0.14
CA ALA A 463 -21.32 15.39 0.34
C ALA A 463 -22.39 15.87 1.33
N LEU A 464 -22.04 16.74 2.28
CA LEU A 464 -22.96 17.29 3.27
C LEU A 464 -24.05 18.15 2.62
N SER A 465 -23.68 19.04 1.70
CA SER A 465 -24.66 19.84 0.95
C SER A 465 -25.64 18.99 0.14
N ALA A 466 -25.19 17.86 -0.43
CA ALA A 466 -26.08 16.93 -1.13
C ALA A 466 -27.00 16.18 -0.16
N TYR A 467 -26.48 15.80 1.01
CA TYR A 467 -27.26 15.12 2.05
C TYR A 467 -28.40 16.01 2.59
N GLU A 468 -28.15 17.30 2.80
CA GLU A 468 -29.16 18.27 3.22
C GLU A 468 -30.32 18.41 2.22
N GLN A 469 -30.03 18.39 0.93
CA GLN A 469 -31.04 18.51 -0.13
C GLN A 469 -32.01 17.32 -0.17
N GLU A 470 -31.64 16.20 0.43
CA GLU A 470 -32.45 14.98 0.49
C GLU A 470 -33.32 14.89 1.74
N LEU A 471 -33.05 15.72 2.75
CA LEU A 471 -33.83 15.73 3.98
C LEU A 471 -35.18 16.44 3.74
N PRO A 472 -36.31 15.85 4.18
CA PRO A 472 -37.60 16.51 4.08
C PRO A 472 -37.60 17.80 4.91
N THR A 473 -37.91 18.92 4.25
CA THR A 473 -38.05 20.26 4.86
C THR A 473 -39.20 20.36 5.84
#